data_AF-A0A439V0R8-F1
#
_entry.id   AF-A0A439V0R8-F1
#
_cell.length_a   1.000
_cell.length_b   1.000
_cell.length_c   1.000
_cell.angle_alpha   90.00
_cell.angle_beta   90.00
_cell.angle_gamma   90.00
#
_symmetry.space_group_name_H-M   'P 1'
#
loop_
_entity.id
_entity.type
_entity.pdbx_description
1 polymer ?
#
loop_
_entity_poly.entity_id
_entity_poly.type
_entity_poly.pdbx_seq_one_letter_code
_entity_poly.pdbx_strand_id
1 'polypeptide(L)'
;MAASLANLTTGDRGPAVGGFDYSTVPEAVRKELQDSAREIRLRLMETAAGMMDIGGRLAKAREQLPHGSWLPWLAAETGMSEQWSRNCVSLYLRFAEQPRLLEELDVALSPTALVRLASAPDNAYEDIIDRAREGERLRVVDVEEVIKQHRDREREAQGRGSRARAFAADDAPAGADALRLLADRARDELIPQIVARAQAVLGILEDAEEAMASGRRVAAKELQGLRPDAQWLTDALEQLSQRRANGHAKLVHHTFLDRPPLDAGPWSDAAAFLRDISSSDAIVVALKAGVPAFVESGANALRKALMA
;
A
#
# COMPACT_ATOMS: atom_id res chain seq x y z
N MET A 1 -30.96 -33.00 2.50
CA MET A 1 -30.15 -33.11 1.27
C MET A 1 -30.04 -34.53 0.73
N ALA A 2 -29.92 -35.59 1.56
CA ALA A 2 -29.80 -36.98 1.07
C ALA A 2 -31.04 -37.54 0.31
N ALA A 3 -32.25 -37.05 0.59
CA ALA A 3 -33.49 -37.58 0.00
C ALA A 3 -33.83 -37.02 -1.39
N SER A 4 -33.17 -35.95 -1.86
CA SER A 4 -33.46 -35.30 -3.16
C SER A 4 -32.68 -35.93 -4.32
N LEU A 5 -31.61 -36.67 -4.02
CA LEU A 5 -30.69 -37.24 -5.03
C LEU A 5 -31.26 -38.48 -5.75
N ALA A 6 -32.34 -39.09 -5.24
CA ALA A 6 -32.93 -40.30 -5.83
C ALA A 6 -33.80 -40.04 -7.07
N ASN A 7 -34.36 -38.83 -7.21
CA ASN A 7 -35.29 -38.48 -8.29
C ASN A 7 -34.63 -38.02 -9.60
N LEU A 8 -33.29 -38.08 -9.69
CA LEU A 8 -32.54 -37.74 -10.91
C LEU A 8 -32.46 -38.89 -11.94
N THR A 9 -33.21 -39.99 -11.73
CA THR A 9 -33.03 -41.27 -12.44
C THR A 9 -33.92 -41.50 -13.66
N THR A 10 -34.73 -40.54 -14.13
CA THR A 10 -35.72 -40.84 -15.20
C THR A 10 -35.71 -39.90 -16.41
N GLY A 11 -34.68 -39.08 -16.57
CA GLY A 11 -34.52 -38.24 -17.77
C GLY A 11 -33.29 -38.65 -18.55
N ASP A 12 -33.48 -39.39 -19.64
CA ASP A 12 -32.55 -39.44 -20.76
C ASP A 12 -32.25 -38.02 -21.25
N ARG A 13 -31.25 -37.37 -20.64
CA ARG A 13 -30.72 -36.08 -21.10
C ARG A 13 -29.26 -36.28 -21.45
N GLY A 14 -29.06 -36.89 -22.61
CA GLY A 14 -27.82 -36.97 -23.35
C GLY A 14 -27.11 -35.61 -23.53
N PRO A 15 -25.85 -35.64 -24.01
CA PRO A 15 -24.72 -35.03 -23.33
C PRO A 15 -24.53 -33.54 -23.67
N ALA A 16 -23.52 -32.94 -23.03
CA ALA A 16 -22.98 -31.59 -23.22
C ALA A 16 -23.13 -31.00 -24.63
N VAL A 17 -23.21 -29.67 -24.73
CA VAL A 17 -23.09 -28.94 -26.01
C VAL A 17 -21.76 -29.36 -26.65
N GLY A 18 -21.87 -30.20 -27.69
CA GLY A 18 -20.77 -30.94 -28.30
C GLY A 18 -20.41 -32.27 -27.59
N GLY A 19 -21.39 -33.17 -27.39
CA GLY A 19 -21.14 -34.49 -26.82
C GLY A 19 -19.98 -35.20 -27.50
N PHE A 20 -19.13 -35.89 -26.72
CA PHE A 20 -18.02 -36.66 -27.25
C PHE A 20 -18.56 -37.69 -28.28
N ASP A 21 -17.95 -37.72 -29.47
CA ASP A 21 -18.38 -38.63 -30.53
C ASP A 21 -17.96 -40.07 -30.21
N TYR A 22 -18.84 -40.80 -29.54
CA TYR A 22 -18.63 -42.20 -29.20
C TYR A 22 -18.61 -43.13 -30.42
N SER A 23 -18.96 -42.66 -31.63
CA SER A 23 -18.81 -43.48 -32.84
C SER A 23 -17.34 -43.82 -33.12
N THR A 24 -16.42 -42.96 -32.67
CA THR A 24 -14.96 -43.14 -32.74
C THR A 24 -14.41 -44.19 -31.76
N VAL A 25 -15.23 -44.63 -30.80
CA VAL A 25 -14.85 -45.59 -29.75
C VAL A 25 -15.34 -46.99 -30.12
N PRO A 26 -14.58 -48.07 -29.84
CA PRO A 26 -15.04 -49.44 -30.05
C PRO A 26 -16.35 -49.75 -29.29
N GLU A 27 -17.32 -50.38 -29.96
CA GLU A 27 -18.65 -50.63 -29.40
C GLU A 27 -18.62 -51.36 -28.05
N ALA A 28 -17.67 -52.28 -27.89
CA ALA A 28 -17.47 -53.06 -26.67
C ALA A 28 -17.25 -52.22 -25.40
N VAL A 29 -16.69 -51.00 -25.51
CA VAL A 29 -16.34 -50.15 -24.36
C VAL A 29 -17.18 -48.86 -24.27
N ARG A 30 -18.05 -48.60 -25.25
CA ARG A 30 -18.85 -47.35 -25.30
C ARG A 30 -19.71 -47.17 -24.05
N LYS A 31 -20.44 -48.22 -23.67
CA LYS A 31 -21.36 -48.17 -22.52
C LYS A 31 -20.60 -47.91 -21.22
N GLU A 32 -19.49 -48.62 -21.00
CA GLU A 32 -18.64 -48.46 -19.82
C GLU A 32 -18.07 -47.04 -19.70
N LEU A 33 -17.62 -46.45 -20.80
CA LEU A 33 -17.13 -45.06 -20.82
C LEU A 33 -18.24 -44.04 -20.59
N GLN A 34 -19.45 -44.29 -21.08
CA GLN A 34 -20.62 -43.44 -20.81
C GLN A 34 -21.03 -43.49 -19.34
N ASP A 35 -21.03 -44.69 -18.75
CA ASP A 35 -21.33 -44.89 -17.33
C ASP A 35 -20.24 -44.26 -16.44
N SER A 36 -18.97 -44.42 -16.82
CA SER A 36 -17.84 -43.76 -16.15
C SER A 36 -17.96 -42.24 -16.20
N ALA A 37 -18.31 -41.67 -17.36
CA ALA A 37 -18.52 -40.24 -17.50
C ALA A 37 -19.68 -39.73 -16.65
N ARG A 38 -20.75 -40.53 -16.47
CA ARG A 38 -21.87 -40.22 -15.58
C ARG A 38 -21.42 -40.19 -14.13
N GLU A 39 -20.69 -41.21 -13.69
CA GLU A 39 -20.16 -41.30 -12.32
C GLU A 39 -19.19 -40.15 -12.02
N ILE A 40 -18.30 -39.80 -12.96
CA ILE A 40 -17.39 -38.66 -12.82
C ILE A 40 -18.17 -37.36 -12.60
N ARG A 41 -19.23 -37.12 -13.39
CA ARG A 41 -20.07 -35.92 -13.20
C ARG A 41 -20.70 -35.89 -11.81
N LEU A 42 -21.25 -37.00 -11.34
CA LEU A 42 -21.81 -37.11 -10.00
C LEU A 42 -20.78 -36.78 -8.91
N ARG A 43 -19.56 -37.33 -9.00
CA ARG A 43 -18.49 -37.04 -8.03
C ARG A 43 -18.04 -35.58 -8.04
N LEU A 44 -18.03 -34.94 -9.21
CA LEU A 44 -17.71 -33.51 -9.31
C LEU A 44 -18.78 -32.65 -8.63
N MET A 45 -20.06 -33.04 -8.72
CA MET A 45 -21.16 -32.36 -8.01
C MET A 45 -21.03 -32.52 -6.50
N GLU A 46 -20.79 -33.74 -6.01
CA GLU A 46 -20.54 -34.01 -4.59
C GLU A 46 -19.35 -33.19 -4.07
N THR A 47 -18.32 -33.03 -4.90
CA THR A 47 -17.16 -32.18 -4.58
C THR A 47 -17.55 -30.71 -4.41
N ALA A 48 -18.39 -30.16 -5.29
CA ALA A 48 -18.88 -28.78 -5.16
C ALA A 48 -19.70 -28.59 -3.88
N ALA A 49 -20.58 -29.53 -3.55
CA ALA A 49 -21.32 -29.52 -2.29
C ALA A 49 -20.39 -29.60 -1.06
N GLY A 50 -19.35 -30.44 -1.13
CA GLY A 50 -18.30 -30.51 -0.11
C GLY A 50 -17.55 -29.18 0.05
N MET A 51 -17.19 -28.52 -1.06
CA MET A 51 -16.55 -27.21 -1.03
C MET A 51 -17.44 -26.15 -0.38
N MET A 52 -18.76 -26.20 -0.58
CA MET A 52 -19.71 -25.30 0.10
C MET A 52 -19.76 -25.52 1.61
N ASP A 53 -19.83 -26.77 2.08
CA ASP A 53 -19.81 -27.06 3.53
C ASP A 53 -18.51 -26.58 4.16
N ILE A 54 -17.38 -26.87 3.50
CA ILE A 54 -16.06 -26.41 3.93
C ILE A 54 -16.01 -24.86 3.96
N GLY A 55 -16.53 -24.20 2.94
CA GLY A 55 -16.64 -22.73 2.88
C GLY A 55 -17.41 -22.15 4.07
N GLY A 56 -18.54 -22.75 4.43
CA GLY A 56 -19.34 -22.31 5.58
C GLY A 56 -18.62 -22.47 6.91
N ARG A 57 -17.89 -23.57 7.10
CA ARG A 57 -17.05 -23.78 8.29
C ARG A 57 -15.90 -22.79 8.35
N LEU A 58 -15.23 -22.54 7.23
CA LEU A 58 -14.12 -21.58 7.12
C LEU A 58 -14.57 -20.14 7.38
N ALA A 59 -15.75 -19.75 6.88
CA ALA A 59 -16.34 -18.44 7.12
C ALA A 59 -16.62 -18.23 8.62
N LYS A 60 -17.27 -19.20 9.29
CA LYS A 60 -17.53 -19.16 10.74
C LYS A 60 -16.25 -19.14 11.57
N ALA A 61 -15.25 -19.94 11.20
CA ALA A 61 -13.95 -19.93 11.89
C ALA A 61 -13.26 -18.56 11.77
N ARG A 62 -13.37 -17.90 10.61
CA ARG A 62 -12.80 -16.56 10.38
C ARG A 62 -13.38 -15.50 11.30
N GLU A 63 -14.66 -15.59 11.65
CA GLU A 63 -15.33 -14.66 12.56
C GLU A 63 -14.91 -14.83 14.02
N GLN A 64 -14.50 -16.04 14.41
CA GLN A 64 -14.09 -16.37 15.78
C GLN A 64 -12.61 -16.12 16.04
N LEU A 65 -11.81 -16.02 14.98
CA LEU A 65 -10.37 -15.83 15.07
C LEU A 65 -10.00 -14.34 15.14
N PRO A 66 -8.96 -13.97 15.91
CA PRO A 66 -8.42 -12.62 15.88
C PRO A 66 -7.96 -12.20 14.48
N HIS A 67 -7.94 -10.89 14.24
CA HIS A 67 -7.46 -10.34 12.98
C HIS A 67 -6.02 -10.83 12.68
N GLY A 68 -5.77 -11.28 11.46
CA GLY A 68 -4.48 -11.82 11.03
C GLY A 68 -4.22 -13.29 11.38
N SER A 69 -5.02 -13.92 12.25
CA SER A 69 -4.78 -15.32 12.68
C SER A 69 -5.39 -16.37 11.75
N TRP A 70 -6.28 -15.99 10.82
CA TRP A 70 -6.99 -16.94 9.96
C TRP A 70 -6.06 -17.75 9.03
N LEU A 71 -5.11 -17.10 8.36
CA LEU A 71 -4.18 -17.79 7.46
C LEU A 71 -3.22 -18.74 8.19
N PRO A 72 -2.57 -18.33 9.31
CA PRO A 72 -1.78 -19.26 10.12
C PRO A 72 -2.59 -20.45 10.64
N TRP A 73 -3.80 -20.22 11.14
CA TRP A 73 -4.69 -21.28 11.63
C TRP A 73 -5.10 -22.24 10.51
N LEU A 74 -5.50 -21.70 9.36
CA LEU A 74 -5.88 -22.48 8.18
C LEU A 74 -4.76 -23.44 7.77
N ALA A 75 -3.54 -22.92 7.66
CA ALA A 75 -2.37 -23.71 7.28
C ALA A 75 -2.07 -24.82 8.31
N ALA A 76 -2.18 -24.51 9.61
CA ALA A 76 -1.88 -25.45 10.68
C ALA A 76 -2.92 -26.58 10.81
N GLU A 77 -4.21 -26.27 10.75
CA GLU A 77 -5.28 -27.24 11.04
C GLU A 77 -5.70 -28.07 9.83
N THR A 78 -5.55 -27.53 8.62
CA THR A 78 -6.14 -28.14 7.42
C THR A 78 -5.13 -28.50 6.34
N GLY A 79 -3.95 -27.87 6.34
CA GLY A 79 -2.96 -28.01 5.26
C GLY A 79 -3.43 -27.50 3.89
N MET A 80 -4.58 -26.83 3.82
CA MET A 80 -5.16 -26.37 2.56
C MET A 80 -4.49 -25.08 2.07
N SER A 81 -4.40 -24.92 0.75
CA SER A 81 -3.90 -23.67 0.19
C SER A 81 -4.88 -22.52 0.46
N GLU A 82 -4.34 -21.32 0.60
CA GLU A 82 -5.13 -20.10 0.76
C GLU A 82 -6.12 -19.93 -0.40
N GLN A 83 -5.66 -20.13 -1.63
CA GLN A 83 -6.50 -19.96 -2.82
C GLN A 83 -7.69 -20.91 -2.82
N TRP A 84 -7.47 -22.19 -2.50
CA TRP A 84 -8.54 -23.19 -2.48
C TRP A 84 -9.56 -22.89 -1.36
N SER A 85 -9.06 -22.49 -0.20
CA SER A 85 -9.89 -22.12 0.96
C SER A 85 -10.74 -20.87 0.69
N ARG A 86 -10.16 -19.86 0.03
CA ARG A 86 -10.89 -18.68 -0.43
C ARG A 86 -11.96 -19.03 -1.46
N ASN A 87 -11.67 -19.93 -2.40
CA ASN A 87 -12.67 -20.40 -3.37
C ASN A 87 -13.87 -21.06 -2.67
N CYS A 88 -13.62 -21.90 -1.65
CA CYS A 88 -14.69 -22.52 -0.86
C CYS A 88 -15.54 -21.47 -0.13
N VAL A 89 -14.90 -20.50 0.52
CA VAL A 89 -15.62 -19.41 1.19
C VAL A 89 -16.43 -18.58 0.19
N SER A 90 -15.87 -18.21 -0.96
CA SER A 90 -16.60 -17.48 -2.01
C SER A 90 -17.81 -18.27 -2.50
N LEU A 91 -17.66 -19.59 -2.72
CA LEU A 91 -18.75 -20.46 -3.15
C LEU A 91 -19.87 -20.49 -2.11
N TYR A 92 -19.52 -20.65 -0.83
CA TYR A 92 -20.49 -20.58 0.26
C TYR A 92 -21.19 -19.23 0.31
N LEU A 93 -20.45 -18.11 0.37
CA LEU A 93 -21.03 -16.78 0.50
C LEU A 93 -21.94 -16.41 -0.69
N ARG A 94 -21.59 -16.87 -1.91
CA ARG A 94 -22.38 -16.57 -3.11
C ARG A 94 -23.68 -17.39 -3.18
N PHE A 95 -23.66 -18.66 -2.77
CA PHE A 95 -24.77 -19.59 -3.02
C PHE A 95 -25.51 -20.05 -1.75
N ALA A 96 -25.06 -19.72 -0.54
CA ALA A 96 -25.67 -20.17 0.72
C ALA A 96 -27.16 -19.82 0.82
N GLU A 97 -27.54 -18.63 0.38
CA GLU A 97 -28.94 -18.14 0.41
C GLU A 97 -29.78 -18.63 -0.78
N GLN A 98 -29.16 -19.30 -1.76
CA GLN A 98 -29.81 -19.74 -3.00
C GLN A 98 -29.46 -21.20 -3.35
N PRO A 99 -29.74 -22.18 -2.46
CA PRO A 99 -29.39 -23.58 -2.71
C PRO A 99 -30.11 -24.18 -3.93
N ARG A 100 -31.34 -23.73 -4.22
CA ARG A 100 -32.08 -24.16 -5.41
C ARG A 100 -31.44 -23.68 -6.72
N LEU A 101 -30.83 -22.50 -6.70
CA LEU A 101 -30.15 -21.97 -7.88
C LEU A 101 -28.96 -22.85 -8.25
N LEU A 102 -28.25 -23.41 -7.27
CA LEU A 102 -27.14 -24.33 -7.55
C LEU A 102 -27.63 -25.61 -8.24
N GLU A 103 -28.77 -26.16 -7.80
CA GLU A 103 -29.41 -27.32 -8.45
C GLU A 103 -29.88 -27.00 -9.87
N GLU A 104 -30.39 -25.79 -10.11
CA GLU A 104 -30.81 -25.32 -11.43
C GLU A 104 -29.62 -25.14 -12.39
N LEU A 105 -28.52 -24.55 -11.89
CA LEU A 105 -27.32 -24.28 -12.68
C LEU A 105 -26.48 -25.52 -12.96
N ASP A 106 -26.63 -26.59 -12.19
CA ASP A 106 -25.85 -27.83 -12.34
C ASP A 106 -26.00 -28.47 -13.73
N VAL A 107 -27.14 -28.28 -14.38
CA VAL A 107 -27.40 -28.77 -15.75
C VAL A 107 -26.69 -27.91 -16.82
N ALA A 108 -26.40 -26.65 -16.49
CA ALA A 108 -25.88 -25.64 -17.40
C ALA A 108 -24.39 -25.33 -17.19
N LEU A 109 -23.84 -25.56 -16.00
CA LEU A 109 -22.49 -25.20 -15.58
C LEU A 109 -21.76 -26.39 -14.95
N SER A 110 -20.47 -26.53 -15.27
CA SER A 110 -19.63 -27.51 -14.57
C SER A 110 -19.27 -27.04 -13.15
N PRO A 111 -18.90 -27.95 -12.24
CA PRO A 111 -18.43 -27.60 -10.89
C PRO A 111 -17.27 -26.59 -10.88
N THR A 112 -16.34 -26.71 -11.82
CA THR A 112 -15.25 -25.72 -11.98
C THR A 112 -15.78 -24.36 -12.42
N ALA A 113 -16.76 -24.32 -13.32
CA ALA A 113 -17.39 -23.08 -13.76
C ALA A 113 -18.15 -22.39 -12.61
N LEU A 114 -18.83 -23.16 -11.76
CA LEU A 114 -19.49 -22.65 -10.55
C LEU A 114 -18.49 -22.01 -9.57
N VAL A 115 -17.32 -22.62 -9.38
CA VAL A 115 -16.25 -22.05 -8.54
C VAL A 115 -15.72 -20.73 -9.12
N ARG A 116 -15.59 -20.62 -10.45
CA ARG A 116 -15.21 -19.35 -11.11
C ARG A 116 -16.27 -18.28 -10.93
N LEU A 117 -17.52 -18.65 -11.18
CA LEU A 117 -18.69 -17.79 -11.06
C LEU A 117 -18.85 -17.23 -9.64
N ALA A 118 -18.55 -18.03 -8.61
CA ALA A 118 -18.61 -17.59 -7.21
C ALA A 118 -17.77 -16.33 -6.92
N SER A 119 -16.64 -16.17 -7.62
CA SER A 119 -15.71 -15.03 -7.47
C SER A 119 -15.80 -14.01 -8.63
N ALA A 120 -16.84 -14.11 -9.45
CA ALA A 120 -17.10 -13.17 -10.54
C ALA A 120 -17.66 -11.84 -9.98
N PRO A 121 -17.47 -10.70 -10.68
CA PRO A 121 -18.24 -9.49 -10.42
C PRO A 121 -19.74 -9.73 -10.66
N ASP A 122 -20.60 -8.93 -10.01
CA ASP A 122 -22.05 -9.18 -10.02
C ASP A 122 -22.69 -9.08 -11.42
N ASN A 123 -22.20 -8.18 -12.27
CA ASN A 123 -22.68 -8.07 -13.65
C ASN A 123 -22.37 -9.31 -14.52
N ALA A 124 -21.19 -9.90 -14.36
CA ALA A 124 -20.80 -11.13 -15.02
C ALA A 124 -21.58 -12.32 -14.45
N TYR A 125 -21.87 -12.25 -13.15
CA TYR A 125 -22.69 -13.26 -12.48
C TYR A 125 -24.09 -13.29 -13.10
N GLU A 126 -24.79 -12.17 -13.14
CA GLU A 126 -26.14 -12.09 -13.71
C GLU A 126 -26.17 -12.54 -15.19
N ASP A 127 -25.23 -12.10 -16.03
CA ASP A 127 -25.14 -12.51 -17.44
C ASP A 127 -25.02 -14.04 -17.59
N ILE A 128 -24.18 -14.68 -16.77
CA ILE A 128 -24.00 -16.13 -16.79
C ILE A 128 -25.25 -16.87 -16.29
N ILE A 129 -25.94 -16.33 -15.28
CA ILE A 129 -27.18 -16.91 -14.75
C ILE A 129 -28.30 -16.83 -15.79
N ASP A 130 -28.47 -15.69 -16.45
CA ASP A 130 -29.51 -15.49 -17.45
C ASP A 130 -29.32 -16.43 -18.64
N ARG A 131 -28.09 -16.51 -19.17
CA ARG A 131 -27.73 -17.46 -20.24
C ARG A 131 -27.99 -18.92 -19.85
N ALA A 132 -27.63 -19.29 -18.61
CA ALA A 132 -27.91 -20.63 -18.09
C ALA A 132 -29.42 -20.93 -17.99
N ARG A 133 -30.24 -19.94 -17.58
CA ARG A 133 -31.70 -20.07 -17.49
C ARG A 133 -32.38 -20.14 -18.85
N GLU A 134 -31.82 -19.48 -19.86
CA GLU A 134 -32.24 -19.60 -21.26
C GLU A 134 -31.91 -20.97 -21.87
N GLY A 135 -31.23 -21.84 -21.11
CA GLY A 135 -30.89 -23.20 -21.51
C GLY A 135 -29.53 -23.31 -22.20
N GLU A 136 -28.74 -22.25 -22.22
CA GLU A 136 -27.36 -22.29 -22.72
C GLU A 136 -26.48 -23.09 -21.75
N ARG A 137 -25.71 -24.05 -22.27
CA ARG A 137 -24.70 -24.76 -21.46
C ARG A 137 -23.33 -24.11 -21.69
N LEU A 138 -22.77 -23.52 -20.64
CA LEU A 138 -21.51 -22.79 -20.71
C LEU A 138 -20.36 -23.66 -20.22
N ARG A 139 -19.26 -23.70 -20.98
CA ARG A 139 -18.01 -24.34 -20.53
C ARG A 139 -17.25 -23.39 -19.61
N VAL A 140 -16.25 -23.95 -18.92
CA VAL A 140 -15.36 -23.16 -18.04
C VAL A 140 -14.72 -21.99 -18.81
N VAL A 141 -14.30 -22.22 -20.06
CA VAL A 141 -13.68 -21.16 -20.88
C VAL A 141 -14.67 -20.05 -21.23
N ASP A 142 -15.93 -20.40 -21.51
CA ASP A 142 -16.97 -19.44 -21.86
C ASP A 142 -17.30 -18.56 -20.64
N VAL A 143 -17.39 -19.17 -19.45
CA VAL A 143 -17.54 -18.45 -18.16
C VAL A 143 -16.34 -17.55 -17.87
N GLU A 144 -15.11 -18.04 -18.06
CA GLU A 144 -13.90 -17.23 -17.84
C GLU A 144 -13.82 -16.04 -18.80
N GLU A 145 -14.24 -16.21 -20.06
CA GLU A 145 -14.31 -15.13 -21.04
C GLU A 145 -15.34 -14.07 -20.65
N VAL A 146 -16.54 -14.45 -20.24
CA VAL A 146 -17.56 -13.50 -19.77
C VAL A 146 -17.05 -12.72 -18.55
N ILE A 147 -16.50 -13.41 -17.55
CA ILE A 147 -15.92 -12.77 -16.36
C ILE A 147 -14.81 -11.80 -16.76
N LYS A 148 -13.95 -12.19 -17.70
CA LYS A 148 -12.86 -11.34 -18.20
C LYS A 148 -13.41 -10.10 -18.90
N GLN A 149 -14.36 -10.25 -19.81
CA GLN A 149 -14.96 -9.13 -20.54
C GLN A 149 -15.60 -8.12 -19.60
N HIS A 150 -16.34 -8.58 -18.59
CA HIS A 150 -16.93 -7.69 -17.59
C HIS A 150 -15.87 -6.99 -16.73
N ARG A 151 -14.81 -7.69 -16.31
CA ARG A 151 -13.70 -7.06 -15.59
C ARG A 151 -12.96 -6.04 -16.44
N ASP A 152 -12.77 -6.32 -17.73
CA ASP A 152 -12.10 -5.42 -18.65
C ASP A 152 -12.98 -4.19 -18.93
N ARG A 153 -14.28 -4.35 -19.14
CA ARG A 153 -15.26 -3.26 -19.24
C ARG A 153 -15.32 -2.42 -17.96
N GLU A 154 -15.33 -3.05 -16.78
CA GLU A 154 -15.25 -2.32 -15.50
C GLU A 154 -13.95 -1.56 -15.36
N ARG A 155 -12.81 -2.13 -15.78
CA ARG A 155 -11.52 -1.45 -15.78
C ARG A 155 -11.48 -0.28 -16.75
N GLU A 156 -12.08 -0.43 -17.93
CA GLU A 156 -12.21 0.62 -18.93
C GLU A 156 -13.14 1.75 -18.43
N ALA A 157 -14.31 1.40 -17.90
CA ALA A 157 -15.27 2.34 -17.33
C ALA A 157 -14.75 3.05 -16.08
N GLN A 158 -13.93 2.38 -15.25
CA GLN A 158 -13.26 2.98 -14.09
C GLN A 158 -11.97 3.73 -14.45
N GLY A 159 -11.64 3.90 -15.74
CA GLY A 159 -10.44 4.62 -16.17
C GLY A 159 -9.12 3.97 -15.72
N ARG A 160 -9.13 2.67 -15.38
CA ARG A 160 -7.95 1.90 -14.96
C ARG A 160 -7.13 1.37 -16.15
N GLY A 161 -7.23 2.01 -17.31
CA GLY A 161 -6.26 1.84 -18.37
C GLY A 161 -4.93 2.45 -17.92
N SER A 162 -3.90 1.63 -17.73
CA SER A 162 -2.53 2.02 -17.33
C SER A 162 -2.50 3.20 -16.35
N ARG A 163 -2.36 2.93 -15.04
CA ARG A 163 -2.09 3.96 -14.02
C ARG A 163 -1.00 4.98 -14.42
N ALA A 164 -0.14 4.68 -15.39
CA ALA A 164 0.87 5.60 -15.92
C ALA A 164 0.31 6.69 -16.87
N ARG A 165 -0.82 6.49 -17.57
CA ARG A 165 -1.39 7.51 -18.49
C ARG A 165 -2.31 8.52 -17.81
N ALA A 166 -2.98 8.13 -16.73
CA ALA A 166 -3.90 9.03 -16.01
C ALA A 166 -3.20 10.20 -15.30
N PHE A 167 -1.89 10.11 -15.01
CA PHE A 167 -1.11 11.24 -14.46
C PHE A 167 -0.70 12.29 -15.51
N ALA A 168 -0.96 12.06 -16.79
CA ALA A 168 -0.51 12.92 -17.88
C ALA A 168 -1.64 13.71 -18.56
N ALA A 169 -2.88 13.59 -18.08
CA ALA A 169 -4.07 14.08 -18.78
C ALA A 169 -4.82 15.23 -18.07
N ASP A 170 -4.21 15.87 -17.06
CA ASP A 170 -4.63 17.18 -16.57
C ASP A 170 -3.52 18.19 -16.90
N ASP A 171 -3.87 19.47 -17.13
CA ASP A 171 -2.93 20.60 -17.27
C ASP A 171 -2.04 20.84 -16.02
N ALA A 172 -2.05 19.89 -15.06
CA ALA A 172 -1.17 19.87 -13.92
C ALA A 172 0.25 19.46 -14.34
N PRO A 173 1.30 20.13 -13.81
CA PRO A 173 2.67 19.71 -14.08
C PRO A 173 2.86 18.27 -13.61
N ALA A 174 3.31 17.39 -14.50
CA ALA A 174 3.51 15.98 -14.23
C ALA A 174 4.98 15.66 -13.92
N GLY A 175 5.22 14.66 -13.07
CA GLY A 175 6.58 14.15 -12.81
C GLY A 175 7.55 15.21 -12.29
N ALA A 176 8.61 15.49 -13.07
CA ALA A 176 9.69 16.40 -12.68
C ALA A 176 9.20 17.85 -12.45
N ASP A 177 8.21 18.31 -13.22
CA ASP A 177 7.71 19.68 -13.08
C ASP A 177 6.85 19.86 -11.82
N ALA A 178 6.10 18.81 -11.44
CA ALA A 178 5.38 18.79 -10.16
C ALA A 178 6.37 18.87 -8.99
N LEU A 179 7.45 18.10 -9.07
CA LEU A 179 8.48 18.06 -8.04
C LEU A 179 9.25 19.38 -7.96
N ARG A 180 9.52 20.04 -9.10
CA ARG A 180 10.09 21.39 -9.13
C ARG A 180 9.18 22.39 -8.44
N LEU A 181 7.89 22.40 -8.76
CA LEU A 181 6.92 23.29 -8.12
C LEU A 181 6.86 23.08 -6.60
N LEU A 182 6.89 21.83 -6.14
CA LEU A 182 6.96 21.50 -4.71
C LEU A 182 8.27 22.00 -4.06
N ALA A 183 9.40 21.80 -4.73
CA ALA A 183 10.70 22.23 -4.24
C ALA A 183 10.82 23.76 -4.19
N ASP A 184 10.32 24.46 -5.21
CA ASP A 184 10.31 25.92 -5.28
C ASP A 184 9.39 26.51 -4.20
N ARG A 185 8.18 25.96 -4.01
CA ARG A 185 7.32 26.36 -2.89
C ARG A 185 7.97 26.14 -1.53
N ALA A 186 8.57 24.96 -1.32
CA ALA A 186 9.27 24.67 -0.08
C ALA A 186 10.45 25.63 0.15
N ARG A 187 11.17 26.00 -0.91
CA ARG A 187 12.25 27.00 -0.86
C ARG A 187 11.70 28.37 -0.45
N ASP A 188 10.65 28.83 -1.12
CA ASP A 188 10.04 30.15 -0.92
C ASP A 188 9.43 30.29 0.48
N GLU A 189 8.91 29.20 1.06
CA GLU A 189 8.40 29.17 2.43
C GLU A 189 9.51 29.05 3.49
N LEU A 190 10.58 28.29 3.21
CA LEU A 190 11.62 27.98 4.18
C LEU A 190 12.66 29.11 4.32
N ILE A 191 13.04 29.79 3.24
CA ILE A 191 14.02 30.88 3.28
C ILE A 191 13.63 31.99 4.27
N PRO A 192 12.39 32.54 4.24
CA PRO A 192 11.98 33.57 5.20
C PRO A 192 12.04 33.09 6.65
N GLN A 193 11.70 31.82 6.91
CA GLN A 193 11.76 31.24 8.25
C GLN A 193 13.20 31.09 8.75
N ILE A 194 14.13 30.71 7.87
CA ILE A 194 15.57 30.67 8.18
C ILE A 194 16.07 32.06 8.53
N VAL A 195 15.77 33.07 7.69
CA VAL A 195 16.21 34.44 7.92
C VAL A 195 15.65 34.98 9.24
N ALA A 196 14.35 34.85 9.48
CA ALA A 196 13.70 35.34 10.70
C ALA A 196 14.27 34.68 11.97
N ARG A 197 14.50 33.37 11.95
CA ARG A 197 15.04 32.66 13.11
C ARG A 197 16.53 32.94 13.32
N ALA A 198 17.31 33.09 12.24
CA ALA A 198 18.70 33.53 12.32
C ALA A 198 18.83 34.95 12.89
N GLN A 199 17.92 35.86 12.50
CA GLN A 199 17.82 37.21 13.08
C GLN A 199 17.47 37.16 14.57
N ALA A 200 16.56 36.28 14.99
CA ALA A 200 16.23 36.11 16.41
C ALA A 200 17.44 35.61 17.23
N VAL A 201 18.20 34.65 16.72
CA VAL A 201 19.43 34.17 17.36
C VAL A 201 20.47 35.29 17.42
N LEU A 202 20.65 36.05 16.33
CA LEU A 202 21.57 37.18 16.29
C LEU A 202 21.18 38.24 17.33
N GLY A 203 19.90 38.59 17.44
CA GLY A 203 19.41 39.56 18.43
C GLY A 203 19.74 39.17 19.87
N ILE A 204 19.56 37.89 20.23
CA ILE A 204 19.94 37.40 21.57
C ILE A 204 21.45 37.54 21.82
N LEU A 205 22.27 37.30 20.80
CA LEU A 205 23.72 37.47 20.90
C LEU A 205 24.10 38.95 20.99
N GLU A 206 23.46 39.84 20.24
CA GLU A 206 23.68 41.29 20.28
C GLU A 206 23.26 41.88 21.63
N ASP A 207 22.13 41.47 22.19
CA ASP A 207 21.71 41.84 23.55
C ASP A 207 22.74 41.39 24.60
N ALA A 208 23.38 40.22 24.39
CA ALA A 208 24.45 39.74 25.23
C ALA A 208 25.76 40.55 25.04
N GLU A 209 26.10 40.96 23.81
CA GLU A 209 27.21 41.89 23.53
C GLU A 209 27.02 43.22 24.26
N GLU A 210 25.83 43.83 24.14
CA GLU A 210 25.51 45.11 24.79
C GLU A 210 25.53 45.01 26.32
N ALA A 211 24.94 43.94 26.86
CA ALA A 211 25.02 43.64 28.29
C ALA A 211 26.47 43.57 28.79
N MET A 212 27.34 42.83 28.10
CA MET A 212 28.74 42.72 28.48
C MET A 212 29.48 44.07 28.35
N ALA A 213 29.18 44.86 27.32
CA ALA A 213 29.75 46.20 27.13
C ALA A 213 29.37 47.17 28.25
N SER A 214 28.15 47.04 28.81
CA SER A 214 27.69 47.80 29.98
C SER A 214 28.25 47.29 31.32
N GLY A 215 29.08 46.24 31.30
CA GLY A 215 29.67 45.62 32.50
C GLY A 215 28.76 44.58 33.18
N ARG A 216 27.59 44.25 32.60
CA ARG A 216 26.73 43.16 33.09
C ARG A 216 27.34 41.82 32.73
N ARG A 217 27.48 40.93 33.72
CA ARG A 217 27.85 39.52 33.46
C ARG A 217 26.66 38.78 32.85
N VAL A 218 26.89 38.11 31.73
CA VAL A 218 25.95 37.17 31.09
C VAL A 218 26.28 35.75 31.57
N ALA A 219 25.29 35.05 32.12
CA ALA A 219 25.44 33.67 32.56
C ALA A 219 25.25 32.68 31.39
N ALA A 220 26.01 31.59 31.38
CA ALA A 220 25.89 30.53 30.37
C ALA A 220 24.44 30.00 30.25
N LYS A 221 23.68 29.94 31.36
CA LYS A 221 22.28 29.50 31.36
C LYS A 221 21.37 30.41 30.52
N GLU A 222 21.67 31.71 30.41
CA GLU A 222 20.91 32.64 29.56
C GLU A 222 21.06 32.27 28.06
N LEU A 223 22.22 31.75 27.67
CA LEU A 223 22.54 31.41 26.28
C LEU A 223 22.23 29.95 25.91
N GLN A 224 22.05 29.06 26.89
CA GLN A 224 21.63 27.67 26.65
C GLN A 224 20.30 27.56 25.89
N GLY A 225 19.46 28.59 25.99
CA GLY A 225 18.20 28.71 25.27
C GLY A 225 18.34 28.78 23.75
N LEU A 226 19.53 29.06 23.21
CA LEU A 226 19.78 29.13 21.76
C LEU A 226 19.74 27.77 21.06
N ARG A 227 19.92 26.67 21.81
CA ARG A 227 20.04 25.32 21.26
C ARG A 227 18.90 24.90 20.33
N PRO A 228 17.60 25.07 20.68
CA PRO A 228 16.51 24.63 19.81
C PRO A 228 16.49 25.36 18.47
N ASP A 229 16.75 26.68 18.47
CA ASP A 229 16.80 27.46 17.24
C ASP A 229 18.01 27.10 16.39
N ALA A 230 19.16 26.86 17.02
CA ALA A 230 20.36 26.43 16.32
C ALA A 230 20.25 25.03 15.72
N GLN A 231 19.59 24.09 16.42
CA GLN A 231 19.26 22.78 15.88
C GLN A 231 18.35 22.91 14.65
N TRP A 232 17.25 23.66 14.79
CA TRP A 232 16.31 23.88 13.69
C TRP A 232 16.99 24.54 12.48
N LEU A 233 17.82 25.57 12.71
CA LEU A 233 18.54 26.27 11.65
C LEU A 233 19.56 25.36 10.96
N THR A 234 20.24 24.49 11.70
CA THR A 234 21.17 23.50 11.12
C THR A 234 20.42 22.59 10.17
N ASP A 235 19.31 21.99 10.60
CA ASP A 235 18.52 21.08 9.77
C ASP A 235 17.94 21.79 8.52
N ALA A 236 17.41 23.00 8.70
CA ALA A 236 16.83 23.81 7.63
C ALA A 236 17.86 24.23 6.58
N LEU A 237 19.06 24.65 7.01
CA LEU A 237 20.14 25.02 6.10
C LEU A 237 20.65 23.83 5.29
N GLU A 238 20.77 22.65 5.91
CA GLU A 238 21.18 21.46 5.17
C GLU A 238 20.10 20.95 4.21
N GLN A 239 18.81 21.09 4.57
CA GLN A 239 17.71 20.78 3.66
C GLN A 239 17.66 21.76 2.47
N LEU A 240 17.84 23.05 2.71
CA LEU A 240 17.78 24.06 1.66
C LEU A 240 18.97 23.95 0.69
N SER A 241 20.18 23.81 1.23
CA SER A 241 21.41 23.77 0.44
C SER A 241 21.74 22.39 -0.14
N GLN A 242 21.12 21.32 0.39
CA GLN A 242 21.52 19.93 0.16
C GLN A 242 23.02 19.69 0.47
N ARG A 243 23.58 20.50 1.36
CA ARG A 243 24.97 20.45 1.82
C ARG A 243 25.04 20.39 3.32
N ARG A 244 26.05 19.70 3.88
CA ARG A 244 26.19 19.55 5.33
C ARG A 244 26.99 20.70 5.94
N ALA A 245 26.57 21.15 7.12
CA ALA A 245 27.32 22.12 7.90
C ALA A 245 28.61 21.47 8.46
N ASN A 246 29.73 22.18 8.38
CA ASN A 246 30.99 21.74 8.94
C ASN A 246 31.07 22.16 10.41
N GLY A 247 31.03 21.21 11.33
CA GLY A 247 31.10 21.48 12.76
C GLY A 247 31.60 20.27 13.53
N HIS A 248 31.99 20.52 14.77
CA HIS A 248 32.57 19.54 15.70
C HIS A 248 31.49 18.77 16.46
N ALA A 249 30.26 19.28 16.52
CA ALA A 249 29.15 18.59 17.18
C ALA A 249 28.71 17.32 16.43
N LYS A 250 28.60 16.22 17.19
CA LYS A 250 27.94 14.99 16.75
C LYS A 250 26.43 15.13 16.92
N LEU A 251 25.68 15.07 15.81
CA LEU A 251 24.22 15.04 15.83
C LEU A 251 23.74 13.62 16.14
N VAL A 252 22.68 13.51 16.93
CA VAL A 252 22.03 12.22 17.24
C VAL A 252 21.23 11.71 16.03
N HIS A 253 20.79 12.62 15.16
CA HIS A 253 20.14 12.30 13.90
C HIS A 253 21.13 12.53 12.75
N HIS A 254 21.56 11.45 12.11
CA HIS A 254 22.32 11.50 10.87
C HIS A 254 21.35 11.28 9.70
N THR A 255 21.29 12.24 8.78
CA THR A 255 20.63 12.02 7.49
C THR A 255 21.45 11.01 6.70
N PHE A 256 20.83 9.98 6.10
CA PHE A 256 21.51 8.98 5.25
C PHE A 256 21.98 9.52 3.89
N LEU A 257 21.79 10.82 3.64
CA LEU A 257 22.23 11.49 2.43
C LEU A 257 23.69 11.91 2.61
N ASP A 258 24.58 11.39 1.78
CA ASP A 258 26.00 11.75 1.74
C ASP A 258 26.18 13.14 1.11
N ARG A 259 25.84 14.17 1.89
CA ARG A 259 25.86 15.57 1.45
C ARG A 259 27.30 16.11 1.44
N PRO A 260 27.74 16.77 0.36
CA PRO A 260 29.02 17.50 0.39
C PRO A 260 28.95 18.67 1.39
N PRO A 261 30.10 19.14 1.89
CA PRO A 261 30.12 20.29 2.80
C PRO A 261 29.62 21.57 2.11
N LEU A 262 29.14 22.55 2.90
CA LEU A 262 28.89 23.91 2.38
C LEU A 262 30.17 24.51 1.77
N ASP A 263 30.00 25.23 0.66
CA ASP A 263 31.09 26.01 0.07
C ASP A 263 31.49 27.15 1.03
N ALA A 264 32.76 27.54 1.02
CA ALA A 264 33.27 28.58 1.90
C ALA A 264 32.56 29.91 1.69
N GLY A 265 32.08 30.51 2.77
CA GLY A 265 31.43 31.82 2.76
C GLY A 265 30.70 32.15 4.07
N PRO A 266 30.05 33.30 4.14
CA PRO A 266 29.37 33.76 5.37
C PRO A 266 28.37 32.74 5.92
N TRP A 267 27.60 32.09 5.06
CA TRP A 267 26.65 31.04 5.47
C TRP A 267 27.31 29.73 5.92
N SER A 268 28.53 29.40 5.46
CA SER A 268 29.25 28.23 5.99
C SER A 268 29.72 28.47 7.42
N ASP A 269 30.16 29.68 7.74
CA ASP A 269 30.63 30.05 9.08
C ASP A 269 29.45 30.10 10.06
N ALA A 270 28.33 30.70 9.65
CA ALA A 270 27.09 30.68 10.44
C ALA A 270 26.58 29.26 10.68
N ALA A 271 26.56 28.42 9.64
CA ALA A 271 26.13 27.03 9.77
C ALA A 271 27.05 26.21 10.69
N ALA A 272 28.36 26.47 10.66
CA ALA A 272 29.33 25.85 11.55
C ALA A 272 29.06 26.21 13.02
N PHE A 273 28.89 27.51 13.31
CA PHE A 273 28.56 27.99 14.66
C PHE A 273 27.26 27.36 15.17
N LEU A 274 26.18 27.41 14.38
CA LEU A 274 24.87 26.85 14.74
C LEU A 274 24.95 25.34 15.00
N ARG A 275 25.70 24.61 14.17
CA ARG A 275 25.92 23.18 14.36
C ARG A 275 26.62 22.90 15.69
N ASP A 276 27.62 23.69 16.05
CA ASP A 276 28.40 23.53 17.28
C ASP A 276 27.64 23.86 18.57
N ILE A 277 26.39 24.34 18.45
CA ILE A 277 25.50 24.59 19.58
C ILE A 277 24.13 23.88 19.46
N SER A 278 23.97 23.01 18.47
CA SER A 278 22.69 22.36 18.14
C SER A 278 22.28 21.24 19.11
N SER A 279 23.20 20.71 19.91
CA SER A 279 22.93 19.66 20.91
C SER A 279 23.20 20.14 22.33
N SER A 280 22.57 19.48 23.31
CA SER A 280 22.69 19.83 24.72
C SER A 280 24.14 19.75 25.21
N ASP A 281 24.89 18.76 24.75
CA ASP A 281 26.30 18.62 25.10
C ASP A 281 27.16 19.67 24.40
N ALA A 282 26.90 19.92 23.12
CA ALA A 282 27.69 20.84 22.30
C ALA A 282 27.59 22.29 22.82
N ILE A 283 26.39 22.77 23.13
CA ILE A 283 26.20 24.14 23.66
C ILE A 283 26.83 24.31 25.04
N VAL A 284 26.80 23.27 25.89
CA VAL A 284 27.47 23.30 27.20
C VAL A 284 28.99 23.37 27.03
N VAL A 285 29.56 22.62 26.08
CA VAL A 285 30.99 22.66 25.76
C VAL A 285 31.38 24.03 25.21
N ALA A 286 30.62 24.56 24.26
CA ALA A 286 30.88 25.87 23.66
C ALA A 286 30.88 26.99 24.70
N LEU A 287 29.89 27.01 25.62
CA LEU A 287 29.82 28.03 26.66
C LEU A 287 30.89 27.88 27.76
N LYS A 288 31.39 26.66 28.00
CA LYS A 288 32.52 26.43 28.93
C LYS A 288 33.83 27.01 28.41
N ALA A 289 33.99 27.15 27.08
CA ALA A 289 35.18 27.75 26.49
C ALA A 289 35.28 29.27 26.74
N GLY A 290 34.16 29.92 27.07
CA GLY A 290 34.11 31.34 27.46
C GLY A 290 32.94 32.07 26.83
N VAL A 291 32.08 32.68 27.66
CA VAL A 291 30.88 33.40 27.20
C VAL A 291 31.20 34.59 26.28
N PRO A 292 32.21 35.45 26.55
CA PRO A 292 32.49 36.58 25.66
C PRO A 292 32.89 36.16 24.24
N ALA A 293 33.85 35.24 24.13
CA ALA A 293 34.32 34.73 22.83
C ALA A 293 33.23 33.96 22.08
N PHE A 294 32.38 33.22 22.81
CA PHE A 294 31.22 32.54 22.24
C PHE A 294 30.25 33.53 21.59
N VAL A 295 29.89 34.60 22.32
CA VAL A 295 28.92 35.59 21.85
C VAL A 295 29.48 36.35 20.65
N GLU A 296 30.72 36.84 20.73
CA GLU A 296 31.37 37.58 19.65
C GLU A 296 31.47 36.75 18.36
N SER A 297 31.90 35.48 18.48
CA SER A 297 32.02 34.58 17.34
C SER A 297 30.67 34.32 16.67
N GLY A 298 29.64 34.02 17.47
CA GLY A 298 28.29 33.75 16.98
C GLY A 298 27.64 34.96 16.32
N ALA A 299 27.73 36.13 16.96
CA ALA A 299 27.17 37.37 16.46
C ALA A 299 27.84 37.76 15.13
N ASN A 300 29.18 37.69 15.06
CA ASN A 300 29.92 37.98 13.84
C ASN A 300 29.55 37.03 12.68
N ALA A 301 29.46 35.72 12.94
CA ALA A 301 29.12 34.74 11.92
C ALA A 301 27.71 34.97 11.34
N LEU A 302 26.71 35.14 12.20
CA LEU A 302 25.32 35.37 11.78
C LEU A 302 25.13 36.73 11.12
N ARG A 303 25.78 37.79 11.64
CA ARG A 303 25.71 39.13 11.05
C ARG A 303 26.28 39.15 9.63
N LYS A 304 27.44 38.53 9.41
CA LYS A 304 28.01 38.38 8.05
C LYS A 304 27.09 37.60 7.13
N ALA A 305 26.50 36.50 7.60
CA ALA A 305 25.60 35.68 6.78
C ALA A 305 24.32 36.43 6.37
N LEU A 306 23.74 37.22 7.27
CA LEU A 306 22.52 37.98 7.02
C LEU A 306 22.73 39.26 6.20
N MET A 307 23.97 39.73 6.07
CA MET A 307 24.33 40.91 5.26
C MET A 307 24.88 40.58 3.87
N ALA A 308 25.24 39.32 3.61
CA ALA A 308 25.79 38.82 2.35
C ALA A 308 24.68 38.50 1.33
#